data_AF-A0A818XCW1-F1
#
_entry.id   AF-A0A818XCW1-F1
#
_cell.length_a   1.000
_cell.length_b   1.000
_cell.length_c   1.000
_cell.angle_alpha   90.00
_cell.angle_beta   90.00
_cell.angle_gamma   90.00
#
_symmetry.space_group_name_H-M   'P 1'
#
loop_
_entity.id
_entity.type
_entity.pdbx_description
1 polymer ?
#
loop_
_entity_poly.entity_id
_entity_poly.type
_entity_poly.pdbx_seq_one_letter_code
_entity_poly.pdbx_strand_id
1 'polypeptide(L)'
;MSVVKSDDRLSNIGGSFLQDYTLPADPMLLLQRTGTACMSESGWPPNSIDPETTEYYYDDTCEVEKPQAPDVVGCQQCHCQHPLTTMSCVEALQAFVGRVNVSLNFTRIKYDKAMASKWRYPSEPSINSFGQVAPVNIFEYLPDLERYRIIYLYIEPNGCEIAERCVGGSGWRRLLVFSTTAPNFGTQELRLGSVPYFTNGSQSELITKHHVFEYSPCHKHYHFSHYASFALGNPNDQSNLTNTKRGFCLQAVYRHANAEWSPLHQEYYTCSVQGIPPGWQDTYQGGLRCQWIDVTSINTSAQPYTTSLYSSLNPHGFLCEGTPQPDTWIRTEFNTTCCSGNGCCGESNLTQCCGGLPVVRICEASIALRSGLACLWNASLTTVIISHRDKPRDIHFICPPPRDSVETGGQFSVYYGPLFTDLAFGDLSWSKID
;
A
#
# COMPACT_ATOMS: atom_id res chain seq x y z
N MET A 1 4.96 -23.94 -14.73
CA MET A 1 5.98 -24.79 -15.37
C MET A 1 5.30 -25.83 -16.28
N SER A 2 5.98 -26.39 -17.28
CA SER A 2 5.45 -27.54 -18.05
C SER A 2 5.56 -28.82 -17.22
N VAL A 3 4.54 -29.67 -17.22
CA VAL A 3 4.52 -31.00 -16.57
C VAL A 3 5.74 -31.86 -16.95
N VAL A 4 6.32 -31.63 -18.13
CA VAL A 4 7.53 -32.33 -18.60
C VAL A 4 8.77 -31.95 -17.78
N LYS A 5 8.83 -30.72 -17.26
CA LYS A 5 9.98 -30.22 -16.50
C LYS A 5 9.90 -30.52 -15.01
N SER A 6 8.73 -30.92 -14.50
CA SER A 6 8.57 -31.27 -13.08
C SER A 6 9.04 -32.69 -12.79
N ASP A 7 8.87 -33.63 -13.74
CA ASP A 7 9.35 -35.00 -13.63
C ASP A 7 9.46 -35.67 -15.01
N ASP A 8 10.62 -36.23 -15.34
CA ASP A 8 10.88 -36.88 -16.63
C ASP A 8 9.95 -38.08 -16.90
N ARG A 9 9.45 -38.74 -15.86
CA ARG A 9 8.47 -39.84 -15.98
C ARG A 9 7.13 -39.36 -16.53
N LEU A 10 6.83 -38.07 -16.39
CA LEU A 10 5.67 -37.43 -16.98
C LEU A 10 5.97 -36.80 -18.36
N SER A 11 7.14 -37.05 -18.96
CA SER A 11 7.50 -36.48 -20.26
C SER A 11 6.54 -36.86 -21.39
N ASN A 12 5.92 -38.04 -21.31
CA ASN A 12 4.95 -38.56 -22.26
C ASN A 12 3.53 -38.66 -21.67
N ILE A 13 2.51 -38.55 -22.52
CA ILE A 13 1.11 -38.85 -22.13
C ILE A 13 1.04 -40.33 -21.74
N GLY A 14 0.41 -40.64 -20.61
CA GLY A 14 0.33 -41.96 -20.00
C GLY A 14 1.50 -42.30 -19.08
N GLY A 15 2.56 -41.49 -19.05
CA GLY A 15 3.64 -41.60 -18.07
C GLY A 15 3.12 -41.37 -16.66
N SER A 16 3.65 -42.13 -15.70
CA SER A 16 3.19 -42.11 -14.31
C SER A 16 4.31 -42.29 -13.32
N PHE A 17 4.07 -41.84 -12.09
CA PHE A 17 4.93 -42.11 -10.96
C PHE A 17 4.13 -42.18 -9.67
N LEU A 18 4.67 -42.93 -8.71
CA LEU A 18 4.15 -43.03 -7.36
C LEU A 18 4.97 -42.10 -6.46
N GLN A 19 4.28 -41.34 -5.62
CA GLN A 19 4.89 -40.50 -4.60
C GLN A 19 4.21 -40.76 -3.27
N ASP A 20 5.04 -40.97 -2.25
CA ASP A 20 4.60 -41.17 -0.88
C ASP A 20 4.53 -39.82 -0.17
N TYR A 21 3.50 -39.66 0.67
CA TYR A 21 3.28 -38.50 1.53
C TYR A 21 2.95 -38.94 2.94
N THR A 22 3.38 -38.15 3.92
CA THR A 22 2.97 -38.25 5.31
C THR A 22 2.03 -37.11 5.64
N LEU A 23 0.73 -37.36 5.54
CA LEU A 23 -0.30 -36.35 5.76
C LEU A 23 -0.69 -36.25 7.24
N PRO A 24 -1.10 -35.06 7.73
CA PRO A 24 -1.69 -34.93 9.06
C PRO A 24 -3.00 -35.74 9.14
N ALA A 25 -3.20 -36.47 10.23
CA ALA A 25 -4.48 -37.15 10.49
C ALA A 25 -5.63 -36.14 10.70
N ASP A 26 -5.29 -34.95 11.20
CA ASP A 26 -6.18 -33.80 11.33
C ASP A 26 -5.43 -32.53 10.87
N PRO A 27 -5.74 -31.97 9.69
CA PRO A 27 -5.01 -30.84 9.12
C PRO A 27 -5.33 -29.49 9.80
N MET A 28 -6.21 -29.45 10.80
CA MET A 28 -6.59 -28.19 11.43
C MET A 28 -5.55 -27.71 12.45
N LEU A 29 -5.19 -26.42 12.35
CA LEU A 29 -4.36 -25.69 13.32
C LEU A 29 -3.00 -26.35 13.58
N LEU A 30 -2.36 -26.89 12.54
CA LEU A 30 -1.11 -27.65 12.66
C LEU A 30 -0.01 -26.85 13.36
N LEU A 31 0.22 -25.59 12.97
CA LEU A 31 1.20 -24.72 13.62
C LEU A 31 0.90 -24.58 15.12
N GLN A 32 -0.35 -24.30 15.50
CA GLN A 32 -0.72 -24.07 16.89
C GLN A 32 -0.64 -25.34 17.74
N ARG A 33 -0.94 -26.51 17.15
CA ARG A 33 -0.93 -27.79 17.85
C ARG A 33 0.45 -28.39 17.98
N THR A 34 1.30 -28.20 16.97
CA THR A 34 2.65 -28.76 16.92
C THR A 34 3.71 -27.79 17.40
N GLY A 35 3.40 -26.48 17.45
CA GLY A 35 4.39 -25.43 17.66
C GLY A 35 5.44 -25.32 16.56
N THR A 36 5.24 -26.01 15.43
CA THR A 36 6.23 -26.18 14.36
C THR A 36 5.64 -25.66 13.04
N ALA A 37 6.26 -24.65 12.43
CA ALA A 37 5.93 -24.25 11.07
C ALA A 37 6.54 -25.26 10.11
N CYS A 38 5.75 -25.78 9.17
CA CYS A 38 6.18 -26.77 8.19
C CYS A 38 5.90 -26.21 6.80
N MET A 39 6.61 -25.16 6.44
CA MET A 39 6.38 -24.43 5.19
C MET A 39 7.21 -25.04 4.07
N SER A 40 6.72 -24.97 2.84
CA SER A 40 7.54 -25.24 1.66
C SER A 40 8.64 -24.17 1.55
N GLU A 41 9.89 -24.59 1.39
CA GLU A 41 11.04 -23.68 1.29
C GLU A 41 11.27 -23.21 -0.16
N SER A 42 11.37 -21.89 -0.35
CA SER A 42 11.88 -21.22 -1.57
C SER A 42 11.41 -21.83 -2.89
N GLY A 43 10.09 -22.05 -2.99
CA GLY A 43 9.47 -22.61 -4.18
C GLY A 43 9.84 -24.07 -4.42
N TRP A 44 9.80 -24.93 -3.40
CA TRP A 44 9.84 -26.40 -3.55
C TRP A 44 8.42 -26.98 -3.71
N PRO A 45 8.15 -27.83 -4.72
CA PRO A 45 9.07 -28.30 -5.76
C PRO A 45 9.59 -27.15 -6.61
N PRO A 46 10.86 -27.16 -7.08
CA PRO A 46 11.57 -26.00 -7.61
C PRO A 46 10.72 -25.21 -8.60
N ASN A 47 10.57 -23.91 -8.37
CA ASN A 47 9.71 -23.01 -9.14
C ASN A 47 8.21 -23.29 -8.99
N SER A 48 7.79 -23.81 -7.82
CA SER A 48 6.40 -23.72 -7.39
C SER A 48 6.07 -22.25 -7.13
N ILE A 49 4.79 -21.91 -7.34
CA ILE A 49 4.27 -20.54 -7.26
C ILE A 49 3.35 -20.39 -6.06
N ASP A 50 3.39 -21.40 -5.19
CA ASP A 50 2.48 -21.56 -4.09
C ASP A 50 2.95 -20.68 -2.92
N PRO A 51 2.03 -19.97 -2.26
CA PRO A 51 2.33 -19.14 -1.11
C PRO A 51 2.90 -19.97 0.03
N GLU A 52 4.06 -19.58 0.55
CA GLU A 52 4.69 -20.23 1.71
C GLU A 52 4.04 -19.73 3.00
N THR A 53 2.90 -20.32 3.39
CA THR A 53 2.27 -19.96 4.67
C THR A 53 1.84 -21.18 5.48
N THR A 54 1.95 -21.02 6.80
CA THR A 54 1.59 -22.04 7.80
C THR A 54 0.09 -22.33 7.88
N GLU A 55 -0.74 -21.60 7.13
CA GLU A 55 -2.19 -21.76 7.14
C GLU A 55 -2.66 -22.84 6.14
N TYR A 56 -1.99 -22.96 4.99
CA TYR A 56 -2.48 -23.78 3.88
C TYR A 56 -1.54 -24.93 3.49
N TYR A 57 -0.23 -24.75 3.67
CA TYR A 57 0.76 -25.74 3.26
C TYR A 57 1.43 -26.38 4.46
N TYR A 58 1.62 -27.69 4.34
CA TYR A 58 2.36 -28.51 5.27
C TYR A 58 3.33 -29.34 4.45
N ASP A 59 4.62 -29.12 4.66
CA ASP A 59 5.69 -29.86 4.01
C ASP A 59 6.20 -30.96 4.96
N ASP A 60 5.95 -32.21 4.58
CA ASP A 60 6.33 -33.41 5.33
C ASP A 60 7.80 -33.80 5.13
N THR A 61 8.54 -33.10 4.28
CA THR A 61 9.96 -33.31 4.02
C THR A 61 10.87 -32.40 4.86
N CYS A 62 10.28 -31.43 5.57
CA CYS A 62 11.01 -30.51 6.43
C CYS A 62 11.60 -31.22 7.65
N GLU A 63 12.93 -31.23 7.69
CA GLU A 63 13.76 -31.76 8.77
C GLU A 63 14.23 -30.65 9.71
N VAL A 64 14.87 -31.03 10.83
CA VAL A 64 15.40 -30.05 11.79
C VAL A 64 16.47 -29.15 11.15
N GLU A 65 16.17 -27.84 11.09
CA GLU A 65 17.04 -26.83 10.49
C GLU A 65 17.92 -26.09 11.51
N LYS A 66 19.00 -25.50 11.01
CA LYS A 66 19.84 -24.56 11.78
C LYS A 66 19.29 -23.14 11.62
N PRO A 67 19.55 -22.21 12.55
CA PRO A 67 19.19 -20.80 12.38
C PRO A 67 19.73 -20.21 11.07
N GLN A 68 18.85 -19.57 10.28
CA GLN A 68 19.26 -18.74 9.15
C GLN A 68 20.19 -17.60 9.59
N ALA A 69 21.02 -17.13 8.65
CA ALA A 69 21.94 -16.05 8.92
C ALA A 69 21.18 -14.73 9.23
N PRO A 70 21.70 -13.86 10.12
CA PRO A 70 21.00 -12.66 10.58
C PRO A 70 20.69 -11.63 9.48
N ASP A 71 21.39 -11.70 8.36
CA ASP A 71 21.28 -10.82 7.21
C ASP A 71 20.27 -11.29 6.16
N VAL A 72 19.69 -12.49 6.33
CA VAL A 72 18.61 -12.99 5.47
C VAL A 72 17.32 -12.24 5.79
N VAL A 73 16.77 -11.57 4.77
CA VAL A 73 15.49 -10.84 4.88
C VAL A 73 14.34 -11.80 4.60
N GLY A 74 13.42 -11.90 5.57
CA GLY A 74 12.34 -12.89 5.53
C GLY A 74 12.79 -14.25 6.05
N CYS A 75 11.89 -15.23 6.02
CA CYS A 75 12.23 -16.60 6.32
C CYS A 75 12.49 -17.36 5.01
N GLN A 76 13.64 -17.99 4.88
CA GLN A 76 14.02 -18.79 3.71
C GLN A 76 14.24 -20.27 4.09
N GLN A 77 13.49 -20.74 5.07
CA GLN A 77 13.63 -22.04 5.71
C GLN A 77 12.24 -22.66 5.88
N CYS A 78 12.17 -23.98 6.02
CA CYS A 78 10.93 -24.69 6.35
C CYS A 78 10.32 -24.20 7.69
N HIS A 79 11.17 -23.90 8.66
CA HIS A 79 10.83 -23.57 10.03
C HIS A 79 11.03 -22.07 10.33
N CYS A 80 9.97 -21.28 10.18
CA CYS A 80 10.03 -19.82 10.39
C CYS A 80 9.69 -19.34 11.80
N GLN A 81 9.49 -20.26 12.74
CA GLN A 81 9.24 -19.95 14.14
C GLN A 81 10.54 -19.69 14.93
N HIS A 82 10.46 -18.86 15.96
CA HIS A 82 11.52 -18.70 16.95
C HIS A 82 10.99 -19.00 18.37
N PRO A 83 11.67 -19.82 19.18
CA PRO A 83 12.88 -20.58 18.84
C PRO A 83 12.59 -21.66 17.78
N LEU A 84 13.64 -22.06 17.04
CA LEU A 84 13.52 -23.15 16.08
C LEU A 84 13.09 -24.45 16.77
N THR A 85 12.37 -25.28 16.03
CA THR A 85 11.93 -26.60 16.50
C THR A 85 13.13 -27.55 16.65
N THR A 86 12.97 -28.55 17.52
CA THR A 86 13.91 -29.66 17.68
C THR A 86 13.39 -30.96 17.07
N MET A 87 12.23 -30.91 16.40
CA MET A 87 11.58 -32.05 15.74
C MET A 87 11.43 -31.76 14.25
N SER A 88 11.53 -32.80 13.42
CA SER A 88 11.07 -32.69 12.04
C SER A 88 9.55 -32.50 11.98
N CYS A 89 9.04 -32.10 10.82
CA CYS A 89 7.61 -31.95 10.62
C CYS A 89 6.86 -33.26 10.88
N VAL A 90 7.36 -34.39 10.36
CA VAL A 90 6.75 -35.70 10.55
C VAL A 90 6.78 -36.15 12.02
N GLU A 91 7.87 -35.88 12.74
CA GLU A 91 7.95 -36.13 14.18
C GLU A 91 6.93 -35.31 14.96
N ALA A 92 6.78 -34.03 14.62
CA ALA A 92 5.82 -33.14 15.25
C ALA A 92 4.37 -33.60 15.00
N LEU A 93 4.04 -34.06 13.78
CA LEU A 93 2.73 -34.68 13.53
C LEU A 93 2.52 -35.91 14.39
N GLN A 94 3.48 -36.83 14.39
CA GLN A 94 3.37 -38.08 15.14
C GLN A 94 3.16 -37.84 16.64
N ALA A 95 3.77 -36.79 17.19
CA ALA A 95 3.66 -36.43 18.60
C ALA A 95 2.34 -35.75 18.97
N PHE A 96 1.81 -34.84 18.13
CA PHE A 96 0.74 -33.91 18.55
C PHE A 96 -0.58 -34.02 17.78
N VAL A 97 -0.56 -34.61 16.58
CA VAL A 97 -1.72 -34.60 15.66
C VAL A 97 -2.10 -36.02 15.20
N GLY A 98 -1.12 -36.90 15.03
CA GLY A 98 -1.24 -38.14 14.27
C GLY A 98 -0.91 -37.94 12.78
N ARG A 99 -0.49 -39.02 12.12
CA ARG A 99 -0.13 -39.02 10.70
C ARG A 99 -0.80 -40.16 9.93
N VAL A 100 -0.98 -39.95 8.64
CA VAL A 100 -1.47 -40.93 7.68
C VAL A 100 -0.48 -41.00 6.51
N ASN A 101 0.12 -42.17 6.31
CA ASN A 101 1.00 -42.39 5.17
C ASN A 101 0.15 -42.80 3.98
N VAL A 102 0.33 -42.11 2.84
CA VAL A 102 -0.39 -42.41 1.60
C VAL A 102 0.59 -42.45 0.43
N SER A 103 0.28 -43.30 -0.54
CA SER A 103 0.99 -43.36 -1.81
C SER A 103 0.04 -42.90 -2.90
N LEU A 104 0.36 -41.80 -3.58
CA LEU A 104 -0.44 -41.25 -4.67
C LEU A 104 0.24 -41.55 -5.99
N ASN A 105 -0.51 -42.14 -6.93
CA ASN A 105 -0.04 -42.39 -8.29
C ASN A 105 -0.48 -41.26 -9.22
N PHE A 106 0.47 -40.48 -9.71
CA PHE A 106 0.23 -39.39 -10.64
C PHE A 106 0.44 -39.89 -12.06
N THR A 107 -0.53 -39.67 -12.94
CA THR A 107 -0.44 -40.05 -14.35
C THR A 107 -0.73 -38.85 -15.23
N ARG A 108 0.16 -38.55 -16.19
CA ARG A 108 -0.07 -37.48 -17.14
C ARG A 108 -1.11 -37.89 -18.17
N ILE A 109 -2.24 -37.20 -18.18
CA ILE A 109 -3.27 -37.38 -19.20
C ILE A 109 -3.12 -36.38 -20.34
N LYS A 110 -3.76 -36.66 -21.47
CA LYS A 110 -3.84 -35.73 -22.60
C LYS A 110 -4.59 -34.47 -22.17
N TYR A 111 -4.11 -33.30 -22.59
CA TYR A 111 -4.81 -32.05 -22.34
C TYR A 111 -6.23 -32.09 -22.94
N ASP A 112 -7.22 -31.77 -22.12
CA ASP A 112 -8.61 -31.62 -22.50
C ASP A 112 -9.08 -30.21 -22.13
N LYS A 113 -9.51 -29.45 -23.14
CA LYS A 113 -9.91 -28.04 -22.96
C LYS A 113 -11.15 -27.93 -22.07
N ALA A 114 -12.13 -28.80 -22.23
CA ALA A 114 -13.38 -28.73 -21.49
C ALA A 114 -13.15 -29.05 -20.01
N MET A 115 -12.30 -30.03 -19.71
CA MET A 115 -11.85 -30.35 -18.37
C MET A 115 -11.05 -29.20 -17.77
N ALA A 116 -10.06 -28.64 -18.49
CA ALA A 116 -9.27 -27.52 -18.00
C ALA A 116 -10.14 -26.29 -17.70
N SER A 117 -11.12 -25.98 -18.56
CA SER A 117 -12.03 -24.85 -18.37
C SER A 117 -12.89 -24.96 -17.10
N LYS A 118 -13.16 -26.16 -16.59
CA LYS A 118 -13.90 -26.33 -15.32
C LYS A 118 -13.12 -25.85 -14.10
N TRP A 119 -11.79 -25.85 -14.19
CA TRP A 119 -10.90 -25.49 -13.09
C TRP A 119 -10.31 -24.09 -13.24
N ARG A 120 -10.56 -23.41 -14.37
CA ARG A 120 -10.13 -22.03 -14.57
C ARG A 120 -10.98 -21.09 -13.73
N TYR A 121 -10.32 -20.25 -12.96
CA TYR A 121 -10.99 -19.28 -12.10
C TYR A 121 -10.13 -18.02 -11.92
N PRO A 122 -10.72 -16.82 -12.02
CA PRO A 122 -11.89 -16.56 -12.84
C PRO A 122 -11.58 -16.93 -14.30
N SER A 123 -12.60 -17.29 -15.07
CA SER A 123 -12.41 -17.73 -16.46
C SER A 123 -11.82 -16.64 -17.35
N GLU A 124 -12.08 -15.38 -17.04
CA GLU A 124 -11.58 -14.19 -17.74
C GLU A 124 -11.28 -13.07 -16.74
N PRO A 125 -10.43 -12.09 -17.08
CA PRO A 125 -10.28 -10.86 -16.32
C PRO A 125 -11.62 -10.12 -16.16
N SER A 126 -11.72 -9.35 -15.08
CA SER A 126 -12.90 -8.57 -14.75
C SER A 126 -13.21 -7.49 -15.78
N ILE A 127 -14.50 -7.38 -16.11
CA ILE A 127 -15.04 -6.37 -17.02
C ILE A 127 -15.60 -5.24 -16.15
N ASN A 128 -15.19 -4.01 -16.41
CA ASN A 128 -15.71 -2.82 -15.73
C ASN A 128 -17.16 -2.52 -16.15
N SER A 129 -17.79 -1.55 -15.47
CA SER A 129 -19.17 -1.12 -15.73
C SER A 129 -19.44 -0.61 -17.15
N PHE A 130 -18.41 -0.43 -17.98
CA PHE A 130 -18.48 0.02 -19.38
C PHE A 130 -18.29 -1.12 -20.39
N GLY A 131 -18.23 -2.37 -19.94
CA GLY A 131 -18.02 -3.52 -20.84
C GLY A 131 -16.57 -3.67 -21.33
N GLN A 132 -15.62 -2.95 -20.71
CA GLN A 132 -14.20 -3.01 -21.04
C GLN A 132 -13.43 -3.74 -19.94
N VAL A 133 -12.37 -4.46 -20.30
CA VAL A 133 -11.51 -5.09 -19.29
C VAL A 133 -10.78 -3.97 -18.53
N ALA A 134 -10.94 -3.93 -17.22
CA ALA A 134 -10.26 -2.93 -16.40
C ALA A 134 -8.73 -3.16 -16.46
N PRO A 135 -7.91 -2.09 -16.63
CA PRO A 135 -6.46 -2.21 -16.53
C PRO A 135 -6.06 -2.79 -15.18
N VAL A 136 -6.45 -2.15 -14.08
CA VAL A 136 -6.30 -2.66 -12.72
C VAL A 136 -7.69 -2.76 -12.13
N ASN A 137 -8.02 -3.83 -11.42
CA ASN A 137 -9.28 -3.93 -10.69
C ASN A 137 -9.07 -4.74 -9.41
N ILE A 138 -9.00 -4.05 -8.28
CA ILE A 138 -8.95 -4.68 -6.97
C ILE A 138 -10.32 -4.59 -6.33
N PHE A 139 -10.74 -5.64 -5.65
CA PHE A 139 -12.04 -5.66 -4.98
C PHE A 139 -11.95 -6.51 -3.73
N GLU A 140 -12.89 -6.35 -2.81
CA GLU A 140 -12.93 -7.19 -1.61
C GLU A 140 -13.45 -8.60 -1.95
N TYR A 141 -12.65 -9.62 -1.62
CA TYR A 141 -13.09 -11.01 -1.70
C TYR A 141 -13.96 -11.37 -0.48
N LEU A 142 -15.27 -11.20 -0.64
CA LEU A 142 -16.26 -11.36 0.42
C LEU A 142 -16.20 -12.67 1.23
N PRO A 143 -15.89 -13.85 0.64
CA PRO A 143 -15.85 -15.08 1.42
C PRO A 143 -14.85 -15.07 2.59
N ASP A 144 -13.78 -14.27 2.51
CA ASP A 144 -12.84 -14.11 3.63
C ASP A 144 -13.39 -13.19 4.73
N LEU A 145 -14.16 -12.17 4.34
CA LEU A 145 -14.83 -11.26 5.28
C LEU A 145 -15.94 -11.97 6.07
N GLU A 146 -16.61 -12.94 5.43
CA GLU A 146 -17.64 -13.77 6.08
C GLU A 146 -17.08 -14.70 7.16
N ARG A 147 -15.78 -15.02 7.10
CA ARG A 147 -15.07 -15.86 8.07
C ARG A 147 -14.57 -15.01 9.24
N TYR A 148 -15.50 -14.49 10.03
CA TYR A 148 -15.16 -13.75 11.25
C TYR A 148 -15.17 -14.64 12.50
N ARG A 149 -14.46 -14.20 13.54
CA ARG A 149 -14.50 -14.79 14.89
C ARG A 149 -14.39 -13.72 15.95
N ILE A 150 -14.95 -14.01 17.14
CA ILE A 150 -14.79 -13.16 18.31
C ILE A 150 -13.60 -13.67 19.12
N ILE A 151 -12.69 -12.76 19.49
CA ILE A 151 -11.62 -13.03 20.46
C ILE A 151 -11.67 -12.02 21.60
N TYR A 152 -11.02 -12.37 22.71
CA TYR A 152 -10.70 -11.44 23.78
C TYR A 152 -9.19 -11.23 23.81
N LEU A 153 -8.77 -9.97 23.74
CA LEU A 153 -7.36 -9.59 23.74
C LEU A 153 -7.14 -8.51 24.80
N TYR A 154 -6.12 -8.68 25.65
CA TYR A 154 -5.70 -7.63 26.57
C TYR A 154 -4.83 -6.62 25.83
N ILE A 155 -5.22 -5.34 25.86
CA ILE A 155 -4.49 -4.23 25.25
C ILE A 155 -3.81 -3.41 26.33
N GLU A 156 -2.49 -3.29 26.24
CA GLU A 156 -1.71 -2.46 27.15
C GLU A 156 -2.06 -0.97 26.98
N PRO A 157 -2.01 -0.14 28.05
CA PRO A 157 -2.27 1.30 27.96
C PRO A 157 -1.44 2.05 26.91
N ASN A 158 -0.21 1.59 26.67
CA ASN A 158 0.71 2.15 25.67
C ASN A 158 0.90 1.21 24.46
N GLY A 159 -0.05 0.30 24.21
CA GLY A 159 -0.03 -0.63 23.09
C GLY A 159 -0.15 0.08 21.73
N CYS A 160 0.41 -0.54 20.70
CA CYS A 160 0.36 -0.02 19.33
C CYS A 160 -1.09 0.15 18.83
N GLU A 161 -1.98 -0.72 19.28
CA GLU A 161 -3.40 -0.73 18.94
C GLU A 161 -4.11 0.56 19.40
N ILE A 162 -3.67 1.16 20.50
CA ILE A 162 -4.16 2.45 21.01
C ILE A 162 -3.61 3.60 20.16
N ALA A 163 -2.29 3.61 19.94
CA ALA A 163 -1.61 4.65 19.17
C ALA A 163 -2.13 4.73 17.73
N GLU A 164 -2.47 3.58 17.15
CA GLU A 164 -2.99 3.48 15.79
C GLU A 164 -4.52 3.61 15.69
N ARG A 165 -5.20 3.73 16.85
CA ARG A 165 -6.66 3.92 16.98
C ARG A 165 -7.49 2.74 16.47
N CYS A 166 -6.98 1.52 16.66
CA CYS A 166 -7.64 0.28 16.24
C CYS A 166 -8.55 -0.32 17.33
N VAL A 167 -8.53 0.24 18.54
CA VAL A 167 -9.38 -0.13 19.67
C VAL A 167 -9.85 1.11 20.41
N GLY A 168 -10.98 1.01 21.11
CA GLY A 168 -11.58 2.11 21.85
C GLY A 168 -10.95 2.39 23.22
N GLY A 169 -9.98 1.58 23.66
CA GLY A 169 -9.29 1.76 24.94
C GLY A 169 -8.42 0.56 25.33
N SER A 170 -7.70 0.68 26.44
CA SER A 170 -6.86 -0.38 26.99
C SER A 170 -7.65 -1.39 27.84
N GLY A 171 -6.97 -2.44 28.32
CA GLY A 171 -7.55 -3.54 29.08
C GLY A 171 -8.11 -4.64 28.18
N TRP A 172 -8.97 -5.51 28.73
CA TRP A 172 -9.61 -6.57 27.97
C TRP A 172 -10.58 -6.01 26.93
N ARG A 173 -10.32 -6.30 25.65
CA ARG A 173 -11.15 -5.91 24.51
C ARG A 173 -11.79 -7.14 23.89
N ARG A 174 -13.05 -7.00 23.48
CA ARG A 174 -13.76 -8.00 22.66
C ARG A 174 -13.67 -7.58 21.20
N LEU A 175 -13.00 -8.38 20.39
CA LEU A 175 -12.64 -8.03 19.02
C LEU A 175 -13.31 -8.96 18.02
N LEU A 176 -13.98 -8.38 17.02
CA LEU A 176 -14.48 -9.08 15.84
C LEU A 176 -13.37 -9.14 14.81
N VAL A 177 -12.66 -10.27 14.76
CA VAL A 177 -11.51 -10.51 13.87
C VAL A 177 -11.99 -11.16 12.57
N PHE A 178 -11.45 -10.73 11.45
CA PHE A 178 -11.79 -11.22 10.11
C PHE A 178 -10.57 -11.12 9.19
N SER A 179 -10.58 -11.81 8.06
CA SER A 179 -9.58 -11.63 6.99
C SER A 179 -10.14 -10.70 5.92
N THR A 180 -9.27 -9.95 5.25
CA THR A 180 -9.61 -9.18 4.04
C THR A 180 -8.64 -9.54 2.93
N THR A 181 -9.17 -9.72 1.73
CA THR A 181 -8.40 -10.20 0.58
C THR A 181 -8.77 -9.37 -0.64
N ALA A 182 -7.76 -8.79 -1.28
CA ALA A 182 -7.88 -7.90 -2.42
C ALA A 182 -7.22 -8.52 -3.66
N PRO A 183 -7.91 -9.40 -4.42
CA PRO A 183 -7.43 -9.88 -5.71
C PRO A 183 -7.45 -8.77 -6.76
N ASN A 184 -6.44 -8.73 -7.62
CA ASN A 184 -6.46 -7.91 -8.82
C ASN A 184 -6.94 -8.76 -10.02
N PHE A 185 -8.18 -8.60 -10.48
CA PHE A 185 -8.65 -9.26 -11.70
C PHE A 185 -8.60 -8.35 -12.94
N GLY A 186 -7.78 -7.30 -12.90
CA GLY A 186 -7.44 -6.49 -14.07
C GLY A 186 -6.47 -7.20 -15.02
N THR A 187 -6.11 -6.51 -16.10
CA THR A 187 -5.14 -6.96 -17.11
C THR A 187 -3.72 -6.43 -16.90
N GLN A 188 -3.55 -5.48 -16.00
CA GLN A 188 -2.31 -4.82 -15.64
C GLN A 188 -2.09 -4.92 -14.14
N GLU A 189 -0.83 -4.79 -13.74
CA GLU A 189 -0.42 -4.76 -12.35
C GLU A 189 -0.87 -3.47 -11.66
N LEU A 190 -1.41 -3.59 -10.44
CA LEU A 190 -1.42 -2.46 -9.51
C LEU A 190 0.00 -2.27 -9.03
N ARG A 191 0.68 -1.20 -9.46
CA ARG A 191 2.07 -0.96 -9.11
C ARG A 191 2.21 0.30 -8.27
N LEU A 192 2.68 0.14 -7.03
CA LEU A 192 3.09 1.25 -6.16
C LEU A 192 4.61 1.46 -6.25
N GLY A 193 5.36 0.40 -6.54
CA GLY A 193 6.81 0.46 -6.72
C GLY A 193 7.57 0.40 -5.39
N SER A 194 8.80 0.93 -5.40
CA SER A 194 9.68 0.84 -4.24
C SER A 194 9.23 1.79 -3.13
N VAL A 195 8.76 1.23 -2.02
CA VAL A 195 8.48 1.97 -0.78
C VAL A 195 9.62 1.65 0.19
N PRO A 196 10.38 2.64 0.69
CA PRO A 196 11.44 2.40 1.67
C PRO A 196 10.78 1.99 2.97
N TYR A 197 10.61 0.69 3.11
CA TYR A 197 9.83 0.05 4.14
C TYR A 197 10.53 0.14 5.51
N PHE A 198 11.84 -0.09 5.55
CA PHE A 198 12.66 0.15 6.74
C PHE A 198 13.49 1.41 6.56
N THR A 199 13.34 2.36 7.47
CA THR A 199 14.19 3.55 7.54
C THR A 199 15.20 3.37 8.68
N ASN A 200 16.50 3.52 8.40
CA ASN A 200 17.52 3.71 9.43
C ASN A 200 17.47 5.15 9.99
N GLY A 201 16.28 5.70 10.20
CA GLY A 201 16.06 7.11 10.53
C GLY A 201 16.17 8.10 9.35
N SER A 202 16.51 7.63 8.16
CA SER A 202 16.45 8.42 6.91
C SER A 202 15.04 8.34 6.33
N GLN A 203 14.25 9.41 6.46
CA GLN A 203 12.98 9.52 5.74
C GLN A 203 13.28 9.64 4.24
N SER A 204 12.75 8.74 3.42
CA SER A 204 12.67 9.01 1.98
C SER A 204 11.68 10.14 1.78
N GLU A 205 12.19 11.32 1.46
CA GLU A 205 11.38 12.52 1.24
C GLU A 205 10.32 12.38 0.16
N LEU A 206 10.49 11.46 -0.80
CA LEU A 206 9.58 11.35 -1.94
C LEU A 206 8.22 10.74 -1.55
N ILE A 207 8.20 9.79 -0.60
CA ILE A 207 6.95 9.12 -0.20
C ILE A 207 6.21 9.92 0.88
N THR A 208 6.93 10.61 1.76
CA THR A 208 6.33 11.48 2.78
C THR A 208 5.71 12.76 2.20
N LYS A 209 6.14 13.21 1.01
CA LYS A 209 5.60 14.39 0.32
C LYS A 209 4.17 14.21 -0.22
N HIS A 210 3.69 12.96 -0.36
CA HIS A 210 2.35 12.69 -0.88
C HIS A 210 1.26 12.56 0.19
N HIS A 211 1.59 12.67 1.49
CA HIS A 211 0.65 12.58 2.63
C HIS A 211 -0.25 11.33 2.72
N VAL A 212 -0.12 10.36 1.80
CA VAL A 212 -0.88 9.10 1.79
C VAL A 212 -0.18 7.97 2.54
N PHE A 213 1.12 8.12 2.80
CA PHE A 213 1.93 7.23 3.62
C PHE A 213 2.32 7.91 4.93
N GLU A 214 2.06 7.25 6.05
CA GLU A 214 2.38 7.73 7.40
C GLU A 214 3.32 6.74 8.08
N TYR A 215 4.43 7.22 8.65
CA TYR A 215 5.34 6.34 9.38
C TYR A 215 4.69 5.91 10.70
N SER A 216 4.60 4.60 10.95
CA SER A 216 4.22 4.06 12.26
C SER A 216 5.47 3.87 13.12
N PRO A 217 5.66 4.64 14.22
CA PRO A 217 6.74 4.40 15.17
C PRO A 217 6.59 3.04 15.87
N CYS A 218 5.35 2.57 15.98
CA CYS A 218 5.00 1.30 16.60
C CYS A 218 5.52 0.11 15.78
N HIS A 219 5.37 0.17 14.46
CA HIS A 219 5.74 -0.93 13.57
C HIS A 219 7.01 -0.68 12.75
N LYS A 220 7.59 0.52 12.89
CA LYS A 220 8.85 0.97 12.28
C LYS A 220 8.87 0.93 10.76
N HIS A 221 7.72 1.12 10.12
CA HIS A 221 7.58 1.27 8.66
C HIS A 221 6.42 2.21 8.30
N TYR A 222 6.30 2.53 7.02
CA TYR A 222 5.22 3.35 6.49
C TYR A 222 3.93 2.56 6.28
N HIS A 223 2.83 3.16 6.69
CA HIS A 223 1.46 2.71 6.49
C HIS A 223 0.79 3.52 5.38
N PHE A 224 0.14 2.86 4.43
CA PHE A 224 -0.75 3.48 3.46
C PHE A 224 -2.13 3.71 4.08
N SER A 225 -2.49 4.97 4.35
CA SER A 225 -3.68 5.31 5.18
C SER A 225 -5.03 5.11 4.47
N HIS A 226 -5.03 4.80 3.17
CA HIS A 226 -6.24 4.74 2.35
C HIS A 226 -6.51 3.35 1.76
N TYR A 227 -6.01 2.29 2.42
CA TYR A 227 -6.14 0.92 1.92
C TYR A 227 -7.56 0.37 2.03
N ALA A 228 -8.07 0.17 3.25
CA ALA A 228 -9.41 -0.36 3.47
C ALA A 228 -10.07 0.23 4.72
N SER A 229 -11.40 0.36 4.69
CA SER A 229 -12.22 0.74 5.84
C SER A 229 -13.27 -0.33 6.14
N PHE A 230 -13.59 -0.51 7.41
CA PHE A 230 -14.53 -1.51 7.90
C PHE A 230 -15.58 -0.86 8.78
N ALA A 231 -16.82 -1.30 8.67
CA ALA A 231 -17.92 -0.83 9.48
C ALA A 231 -18.82 -1.99 9.91
N LEU A 232 -19.25 -1.98 11.15
CA LEU A 232 -20.27 -2.89 11.65
C LEU A 232 -21.62 -2.17 11.59
N GLY A 233 -22.35 -2.36 10.48
CA GLY A 233 -23.52 -1.57 10.09
C GLY A 233 -23.24 -0.63 8.91
N ASN A 234 -24.21 0.23 8.58
CA ASN A 234 -24.10 1.16 7.46
C ASN A 234 -22.82 2.03 7.54
N PRO A 235 -21.91 1.97 6.55
CA PRO A 235 -20.66 2.73 6.58
C PRO A 235 -20.85 4.26 6.51
N ASN A 236 -22.02 4.74 6.08
CA ASN A 236 -22.33 6.18 6.04
C ASN A 236 -22.81 6.73 7.40
N ASP A 237 -23.06 5.86 8.37
CA ASP A 237 -23.51 6.25 9.70
C ASP A 237 -22.31 6.30 10.65
N GLN A 238 -21.95 7.52 11.05
CA GLN A 238 -20.81 7.80 11.93
C GLN A 238 -20.98 7.22 13.36
N SER A 239 -22.18 6.79 13.73
CA SER A 239 -22.43 6.13 15.02
C SER A 239 -22.02 4.66 15.03
N ASN A 240 -21.83 4.04 13.86
CA ASN A 240 -21.41 2.66 13.76
C ASN A 240 -19.95 2.49 14.18
N LEU A 241 -19.66 1.31 14.73
CA LEU A 241 -18.29 0.92 15.04
C LEU A 241 -17.52 0.73 13.75
N THR A 242 -16.44 1.47 13.62
CA THR A 242 -15.59 1.45 12.43
C THR A 242 -14.15 1.14 12.82
N ASN A 243 -13.41 0.61 11.86
CA ASN A 243 -11.96 0.56 11.92
C ASN A 243 -11.41 0.79 10.50
N THR A 244 -10.16 1.20 10.39
CA THR A 244 -9.49 1.27 9.10
C THR A 244 -8.27 0.38 9.13
N LYS A 245 -8.06 -0.37 8.05
CA LYS A 245 -6.77 -0.97 7.83
C LYS A 245 -5.91 0.02 7.10
N ARG A 246 -4.84 0.45 7.77
CA ARG A 246 -3.74 1.08 7.05
C ARG A 246 -2.97 -0.04 6.35
N GLY A 247 -2.73 0.11 5.06
CA GLY A 247 -1.94 -0.85 4.28
C GLY A 247 -0.53 -0.87 4.84
N PHE A 248 -0.17 -1.95 5.50
CA PHE A 248 1.17 -2.23 6.01
C PHE A 248 2.17 -2.36 4.84
N CYS A 249 1.79 -3.16 3.85
CA CYS A 249 2.32 -3.14 2.49
C CYS A 249 1.32 -3.82 1.54
N LEU A 250 1.38 -3.53 0.24
CA LEU A 250 0.65 -4.27 -0.78
C LEU A 250 1.56 -5.38 -1.30
N GLN A 251 1.37 -6.59 -0.79
CA GLN A 251 2.21 -7.75 -1.08
C GLN A 251 1.38 -8.85 -1.72
N ALA A 252 1.83 -9.34 -2.88
CA ALA A 252 1.11 -10.34 -3.65
C ALA A 252 1.64 -11.75 -3.35
N VAL A 253 1.39 -12.29 -2.15
CA VAL A 253 1.90 -13.63 -1.80
C VAL A 253 1.03 -14.76 -2.33
N TYR A 254 -0.27 -14.51 -2.52
CA TYR A 254 -1.21 -15.54 -2.98
C TYR A 254 -1.64 -15.29 -4.44
N ARG A 255 -1.62 -16.35 -5.24
CA ARG A 255 -2.21 -16.33 -6.59
C ARG A 255 -3.65 -16.82 -6.51
N HIS A 256 -4.60 -15.89 -6.66
CA HIS A 256 -6.03 -16.19 -6.59
C HIS A 256 -6.54 -16.84 -7.88
N ALA A 257 -6.01 -16.42 -9.02
CA ALA A 257 -6.48 -16.89 -10.31
C ALA A 257 -5.76 -18.17 -10.75
N ASN A 258 -6.52 -19.21 -11.08
CA ASN A 258 -6.06 -20.33 -11.87
C ASN A 258 -6.37 -20.10 -13.36
N ALA A 259 -5.65 -19.19 -14.01
CA ALA A 259 -5.88 -18.89 -15.42
C ALA A 259 -4.59 -18.45 -16.14
N GLU A 260 -4.52 -18.62 -17.45
CA GLU A 260 -3.31 -18.35 -18.25
C GLU A 260 -2.92 -16.87 -18.30
N TRP A 261 -3.90 -15.96 -18.14
CA TRP A 261 -3.66 -14.52 -18.13
C TRP A 261 -2.99 -14.04 -16.83
N SER A 262 -3.02 -14.85 -15.76
CA SER A 262 -2.33 -14.53 -14.51
C SER A 262 -0.89 -15.06 -14.56
N PRO A 263 0.12 -14.21 -14.34
CA PRO A 263 1.51 -14.63 -14.40
C PRO A 263 1.81 -15.64 -13.29
N LEU A 264 2.75 -16.54 -13.57
CA LEU A 264 3.23 -17.55 -12.63
C LEU A 264 4.25 -16.98 -11.64
N HIS A 265 4.95 -15.89 -11.99
CA HIS A 265 5.94 -15.25 -11.13
C HIS A 265 5.65 -13.76 -11.04
N GLN A 266 6.03 -13.16 -9.91
CA GLN A 266 5.79 -11.76 -9.63
C GLN A 266 6.85 -11.18 -8.67
N GLU A 267 7.05 -9.86 -8.70
CA GLU A 267 8.15 -9.18 -7.98
C GLU A 267 7.74 -8.56 -6.62
N TYR A 268 6.45 -8.57 -6.30
CA TYR A 268 5.82 -7.98 -5.11
C TYR A 268 5.68 -8.99 -3.95
N TYR A 269 6.66 -9.88 -3.80
CA TYR A 269 6.68 -10.91 -2.74
C TYR A 269 7.18 -10.37 -1.40
N THR A 270 7.65 -9.13 -1.32
CA THR A 270 8.01 -8.45 -0.07
C THR A 270 7.46 -7.02 -0.05
N CYS A 271 7.50 -6.37 1.11
CA CYS A 271 7.10 -4.97 1.24
C CYS A 271 8.07 -3.95 0.60
N SER A 272 9.24 -4.37 0.07
CA SER A 272 10.22 -3.45 -0.53
C SER A 272 9.78 -2.91 -1.89
N VAL A 273 9.07 -3.73 -2.67
CA VAL A 273 8.43 -3.36 -3.93
C VAL A 273 6.98 -3.76 -3.83
N GLN A 274 6.07 -2.79 -3.82
CA GLN A 274 4.66 -3.03 -3.52
C GLN A 274 3.80 -3.02 -4.78
N GLY A 275 2.85 -3.94 -4.84
CA GLY A 275 1.93 -4.10 -5.96
C GLY A 275 1.16 -5.42 -5.96
N ILE A 276 0.19 -5.52 -6.87
CA ILE A 276 -0.66 -6.70 -7.05
C ILE A 276 -0.77 -7.01 -8.56
N PRO A 277 -0.11 -8.06 -9.06
CA PRO A 277 -0.21 -8.48 -10.46
C PRO A 277 -1.59 -9.02 -10.83
N PRO A 278 -1.92 -9.12 -12.13
CA PRO A 278 -3.13 -9.79 -12.59
C PRO A 278 -3.31 -11.20 -12.01
N GLY A 279 -4.42 -11.44 -11.33
CA GLY A 279 -4.81 -12.73 -10.77
C GLY A 279 -4.10 -13.10 -9.47
N TRP A 280 -3.30 -12.19 -8.92
CA TRP A 280 -2.75 -12.29 -7.58
C TRP A 280 -3.58 -11.45 -6.60
N GLN A 281 -3.36 -11.65 -5.30
CA GLN A 281 -4.06 -10.93 -4.24
C GLN A 281 -3.11 -10.48 -3.15
N ASP A 282 -3.51 -9.41 -2.47
CA ASP A 282 -3.00 -9.04 -1.15
C ASP A 282 -4.01 -9.48 -0.08
N THR A 283 -3.53 -10.11 0.99
CA THR A 283 -4.38 -10.69 2.04
C THR A 283 -3.90 -10.27 3.42
N TYR A 284 -4.79 -9.63 4.17
CA TYR A 284 -4.61 -9.38 5.59
C TYR A 284 -5.41 -10.40 6.39
N GLN A 285 -4.71 -11.42 6.90
CA GLN A 285 -5.32 -12.50 7.66
C GLN A 285 -5.85 -12.03 9.03
N GLY A 286 -6.97 -12.63 9.44
CA GLY A 286 -7.53 -12.49 10.77
C GLY A 286 -6.56 -13.01 11.83
N GLY A 287 -5.93 -12.09 12.54
CA GLY A 287 -4.84 -12.36 13.49
C GLY A 287 -3.73 -11.30 13.42
N LEU A 288 -3.62 -10.58 12.30
CA LEU A 288 -2.77 -9.39 12.21
C LEU A 288 -3.31 -8.29 13.14
N ARG A 289 -2.40 -7.49 13.71
CA ARG A 289 -2.76 -6.33 14.52
C ARG A 289 -3.67 -5.38 13.71
N CYS A 290 -4.65 -4.80 14.40
CA CYS A 290 -5.68 -3.94 13.82
C CYS A 290 -6.58 -4.60 12.77
N GLN A 291 -6.52 -5.93 12.57
CA GLN A 291 -7.40 -6.66 11.66
C GLN A 291 -8.68 -7.11 12.36
N TRP A 292 -9.48 -6.15 12.83
CA TRP A 292 -10.71 -6.39 13.58
C TRP A 292 -11.61 -5.15 13.65
N ILE A 293 -12.82 -5.31 14.20
CA ILE A 293 -13.61 -4.21 14.79
C ILE A 293 -13.67 -4.42 16.30
N ASP A 294 -13.41 -3.37 17.07
CA ASP A 294 -13.56 -3.40 18.53
C ASP A 294 -15.05 -3.33 18.90
N VAL A 295 -15.60 -4.46 19.35
CA VAL A 295 -17.00 -4.64 19.72
C VAL A 295 -17.20 -4.70 21.24
N THR A 296 -16.27 -4.15 22.01
CA THR A 296 -16.30 -4.17 23.48
C THR A 296 -17.52 -3.44 24.05
N SER A 297 -17.96 -2.36 23.39
CA SER A 297 -19.11 -1.55 23.83
C SER A 297 -20.47 -2.19 23.55
N ILE A 298 -20.55 -3.23 22.70
CA ILE A 298 -21.82 -3.85 22.34
C ILE A 298 -22.32 -4.70 23.51
N ASN A 299 -23.51 -4.43 24.03
CA ASN A 299 -24.11 -5.30 25.02
C ASN A 299 -24.84 -6.48 24.34
N THR A 300 -24.37 -7.71 24.59
CA THR A 300 -24.97 -8.95 24.07
C THR A 300 -25.55 -9.84 25.18
N SER A 301 -25.69 -9.34 26.42
CA SER A 301 -26.14 -10.15 27.56
C SER A 301 -27.65 -10.46 27.51
N ALA A 302 -28.43 -9.58 26.87
CA ALA A 302 -29.88 -9.72 26.77
C ALA A 302 -30.34 -10.41 25.48
N GLN A 303 -29.71 -10.08 24.34
CA GLN A 303 -30.02 -10.62 23.02
C GLN A 303 -28.76 -10.65 22.14
N PRO A 304 -28.69 -11.53 21.12
CA PRO A 304 -27.65 -11.48 20.09
C PRO A 304 -27.66 -10.13 19.35
N TYR A 305 -26.48 -9.61 19.04
CA TYR A 305 -26.35 -8.44 18.18
C TYR A 305 -26.26 -8.88 16.72
N THR A 306 -27.20 -8.44 15.89
CA THR A 306 -27.31 -8.83 14.48
C THR A 306 -27.18 -7.60 13.58
N THR A 307 -26.05 -7.48 12.89
CA THR A 307 -25.83 -6.47 11.84
C THR A 307 -24.78 -6.99 10.86
N SER A 308 -24.67 -6.35 9.70
CA SER A 308 -23.72 -6.73 8.66
C SER A 308 -22.36 -6.08 8.88
N LEU A 309 -21.30 -6.83 8.62
CA LEU A 309 -19.94 -6.32 8.49
C LEU A 309 -19.73 -5.82 7.06
N TYR A 310 -19.31 -4.58 6.90
CA TYR A 310 -18.97 -3.96 5.63
C TYR A 310 -17.47 -3.73 5.53
N SER A 311 -16.90 -4.00 4.37
CA SER A 311 -15.55 -3.58 3.97
C SER A 311 -15.64 -2.68 2.73
N SER A 312 -14.81 -1.65 2.69
CA SER A 312 -14.57 -0.84 1.50
C SER A 312 -13.07 -0.81 1.23
N LEU A 313 -12.67 -1.46 0.14
CA LEU A 313 -11.33 -1.37 -0.41
C LEU A 313 -11.16 -0.06 -1.18
N ASN A 314 -9.97 0.54 -1.12
CA ASN A 314 -9.61 1.80 -1.76
C ASN A 314 -10.69 2.90 -1.64
N PRO A 315 -11.20 3.18 -0.42
CA PRO A 315 -12.42 3.99 -0.23
C PRO A 315 -12.31 5.44 -0.73
N HIS A 316 -11.09 5.91 -1.00
CA HIS A 316 -10.81 7.26 -1.46
C HIS A 316 -10.22 7.32 -2.88
N GLY A 317 -10.06 6.18 -3.58
CA GLY A 317 -9.57 6.15 -4.95
C GLY A 317 -8.08 6.50 -5.11
N PHE A 318 -7.25 6.31 -4.07
CA PHE A 318 -5.80 6.57 -4.15
C PHE A 318 -5.03 5.46 -4.85
N LEU A 319 -5.56 4.23 -4.88
CA LEU A 319 -5.06 3.17 -5.75
C LEU A 319 -5.69 3.33 -7.12
N CYS A 320 -4.87 3.38 -8.17
CA CYS A 320 -5.33 3.59 -9.54
C CYS A 320 -5.94 2.29 -10.10
N GLU A 321 -7.27 2.21 -10.13
CA GLU A 321 -8.04 1.02 -10.57
C GLU A 321 -8.72 1.19 -11.94
N GLY A 322 -8.07 1.91 -12.84
CA GLY A 322 -8.66 2.22 -14.13
C GLY A 322 -7.64 2.72 -15.15
N THR A 323 -8.14 3.17 -16.30
CA THR A 323 -7.30 3.88 -17.26
C THR A 323 -6.84 5.17 -16.61
N PRO A 324 -5.52 5.42 -16.45
CA PRO A 324 -5.03 6.71 -16.02
C PRO A 324 -5.70 7.75 -16.91
N GLN A 325 -6.41 8.71 -16.32
CA GLN A 325 -6.80 9.88 -17.09
C GLN A 325 -5.47 10.58 -17.39
N PRO A 326 -4.96 10.58 -18.64
CA PRO A 326 -3.90 11.52 -18.96
C PRO A 326 -4.43 12.88 -18.56
N ASP A 327 -3.61 13.72 -17.95
CA ASP A 327 -3.97 15.12 -17.77
C ASP A 327 -4.48 15.59 -19.14
N THR A 328 -5.79 15.80 -19.24
CA THR A 328 -6.33 16.59 -20.32
C THR A 328 -5.84 17.97 -19.97
N TRP A 329 -4.62 18.25 -20.42
CA TRP A 329 -4.25 19.60 -20.77
C TRP A 329 -5.36 20.02 -21.73
N ILE A 330 -6.37 20.68 -21.17
CA ILE A 330 -7.17 21.59 -21.96
C ILE A 330 -6.09 22.50 -22.52
N ARG A 331 -5.75 22.31 -23.79
CA ARG A 331 -5.26 23.42 -24.58
C ARG A 331 -6.41 24.40 -24.52
N THR A 332 -6.45 25.21 -23.48
CA THR A 332 -6.93 26.56 -23.63
C THR A 332 -5.95 27.09 -24.66
N GLU A 333 -6.39 27.08 -25.92
CA GLU A 333 -5.84 28.01 -26.88
C GLU A 333 -6.10 29.38 -26.26
N PHE A 334 -5.15 29.82 -25.44
CA PHE A 334 -5.03 31.21 -25.08
C PHE A 334 -4.74 31.90 -26.40
N ASN A 335 -5.81 32.30 -27.06
CA ASN A 335 -5.73 33.20 -28.18
C ASN A 335 -5.39 34.55 -27.56
N THR A 336 -4.10 34.79 -27.30
CA THR A 336 -3.63 36.15 -27.14
C THR A 336 -3.74 36.75 -28.52
N THR A 337 -4.84 37.44 -28.80
CA THR A 337 -4.82 38.48 -29.83
C THR A 337 -3.85 39.56 -29.35
N CYS A 338 -2.55 39.30 -29.47
CA CYS A 338 -1.58 40.37 -29.60
C CYS A 338 -1.97 41.08 -30.90
N CYS A 339 -2.37 42.35 -30.77
CA CYS A 339 -2.91 43.19 -31.81
C CYS A 339 -2.28 42.93 -33.19
N SER A 340 -3.13 42.78 -34.21
CA SER A 340 -2.74 42.74 -35.62
C SER A 340 -2.29 44.14 -36.09
N GLY A 341 -1.12 44.59 -35.63
CA GLY A 341 -0.51 45.87 -36.01
C GLY A 341 0.98 45.93 -35.69
N ASN A 342 1.74 46.63 -36.54
CA ASN A 342 3.15 46.91 -36.29
C ASN A 342 3.32 47.77 -35.03
N GLY A 343 4.10 47.28 -34.06
CA GLY A 343 4.39 47.96 -32.80
C GLY A 343 4.36 47.10 -31.54
N CYS A 344 4.03 45.79 -31.62
CA CYS A 344 3.89 44.95 -30.43
C CYS A 344 5.20 44.62 -29.70
N CYS A 345 6.36 44.92 -30.28
CA CYS A 345 7.68 44.80 -29.65
C CYS A 345 8.58 45.93 -30.16
N GLY A 346 8.30 47.18 -29.77
CA GLY A 346 9.07 48.35 -30.20
C GLY A 346 9.28 49.36 -29.07
N GLU A 347 10.51 49.42 -28.57
CA GLU A 347 11.16 50.58 -27.93
C GLU A 347 10.45 51.38 -26.82
N SER A 348 9.61 50.77 -25.98
CA SER A 348 9.25 51.41 -24.70
C SER A 348 8.96 50.39 -23.60
N ASN A 349 9.05 50.87 -22.35
CA ASN A 349 8.99 50.18 -21.06
C ASN A 349 8.40 48.76 -21.09
N LEU A 350 9.10 47.83 -20.41
CA LEU A 350 8.93 46.37 -20.28
C LEU A 350 7.53 45.79 -19.99
N THR A 351 6.47 46.59 -20.06
CA THR A 351 5.08 46.25 -19.79
C THR A 351 4.25 46.42 -21.05
N GLN A 352 3.93 45.33 -21.76
CA GLN A 352 2.51 44.98 -22.01
C GLN A 352 2.26 43.73 -22.84
N CYS A 353 3.25 43.08 -23.49
CA CYS A 353 2.92 41.99 -24.42
C CYS A 353 3.72 40.68 -24.28
N CYS A 354 4.57 40.47 -23.27
CA CYS A 354 5.25 39.18 -23.08
C CYS A 354 5.45 38.82 -21.60
N GLY A 355 4.74 37.80 -21.09
CA GLY A 355 5.27 36.87 -20.09
C GLY A 355 5.48 37.32 -18.63
N GLY A 356 4.98 38.48 -18.19
CA GLY A 356 5.07 38.92 -16.80
C GLY A 356 6.36 39.68 -16.46
N LEU A 357 6.31 40.54 -15.44
CA LEU A 357 7.47 41.37 -15.06
C LEU A 357 8.41 40.60 -14.13
N PRO A 358 9.74 40.73 -14.30
CA PRO A 358 10.67 40.16 -13.33
C PRO A 358 10.51 40.85 -11.98
N VAL A 359 10.35 40.06 -10.92
CA VAL A 359 10.28 40.54 -9.54
C VAL A 359 11.37 39.92 -8.68
N VAL A 360 11.79 40.67 -7.66
CA VAL A 360 12.58 40.19 -6.54
C VAL A 360 11.71 40.25 -5.29
N ARG A 361 11.63 39.15 -4.53
CA ARG A 361 10.87 39.05 -3.29
C ARG A 361 11.80 38.78 -2.12
N ILE A 362 11.53 39.42 -0.99
CA ILE A 362 12.18 39.14 0.28
C ILE A 362 11.18 38.40 1.16
N CYS A 363 11.59 37.28 1.73
CA CYS A 363 10.72 36.45 2.56
C CYS A 363 11.43 36.10 3.85
N GLU A 364 10.64 35.85 4.88
CA GLU A 364 11.15 35.44 6.18
C GLU A 364 11.56 33.97 6.20
N ALA A 365 12.66 33.68 6.90
CA ALA A 365 13.24 32.35 7.08
C ALA A 365 13.76 32.15 8.51
N SER A 366 13.91 30.89 8.92
CA SER A 366 14.56 30.47 10.17
C SER A 366 15.46 29.26 9.92
N ILE A 367 16.73 29.36 10.32
CA ILE A 367 17.68 28.24 10.28
C ILE A 367 17.40 27.28 11.43
N ALA A 368 17.12 27.81 12.62
CA ALA A 368 16.83 27.01 13.81
C ALA A 368 15.63 26.08 13.59
N LEU A 369 14.56 26.56 12.95
CA LEU A 369 13.36 25.77 12.64
C LEU A 369 13.44 25.04 11.29
N ARG A 370 14.49 25.27 10.49
CA ARG A 370 14.62 24.78 9.10
C ARG A 370 13.35 25.05 8.26
N SER A 371 12.81 26.26 8.40
CA SER A 371 11.50 26.62 7.82
C SER A 371 11.53 28.06 7.31
N GLY A 372 10.72 28.36 6.31
CA GLY A 372 10.56 29.70 5.75
C GLY A 372 9.20 29.87 5.07
N LEU A 373 8.80 31.12 4.82
CA LEU A 373 7.60 31.38 4.02
C LEU A 373 7.87 30.99 2.57
N ALA A 374 6.88 30.37 1.92
CA ALA A 374 6.99 29.83 0.56
C ALA A 374 7.22 30.88 -0.55
N CYS A 375 7.40 32.17 -0.19
CA CYS A 375 7.65 33.27 -1.12
C CYS A 375 6.60 33.42 -2.25
N LEU A 376 5.39 32.95 -1.99
CA LEU A 376 4.25 33.15 -2.89
C LEU A 376 3.83 34.62 -2.89
N TRP A 377 3.04 35.02 -3.89
CA TRP A 377 2.69 36.44 -4.13
C TRP A 377 2.05 37.14 -2.92
N ASN A 378 1.38 36.40 -2.05
CA ASN A 378 0.74 36.88 -0.82
C ASN A 378 1.58 36.64 0.46
N ALA A 379 2.76 36.06 0.34
CA ALA A 379 3.59 35.62 1.47
C ALA A 379 5.04 36.10 1.32
N SER A 380 5.21 37.42 1.14
CA SER A 380 6.52 38.09 1.08
C SER A 380 6.54 39.30 2.04
N LEU A 381 7.70 39.59 2.61
CA LEU A 381 7.94 40.81 3.40
C LEU A 381 7.96 42.05 2.51
N THR A 382 8.48 41.92 1.29
CA THR A 382 8.38 42.93 0.24
C THR A 382 8.54 42.28 -1.14
N THR A 383 7.96 42.91 -2.16
CA THR A 383 8.11 42.54 -3.57
C THR A 383 8.51 43.77 -4.37
N VAL A 384 9.59 43.66 -5.14
CA VAL A 384 10.11 44.74 -5.99
C VAL A 384 10.03 44.32 -7.45
N ILE A 385 9.35 45.13 -8.25
CA ILE A 385 9.22 44.95 -9.69
C ILE A 385 10.43 45.57 -10.39
N ILE A 386 11.13 44.78 -11.20
CA ILE A 386 12.28 45.22 -11.98
C ILE A 386 11.77 45.72 -13.34
N SER A 387 11.45 47.01 -13.39
CA SER A 387 10.85 47.65 -14.57
C SER A 387 11.86 48.23 -15.57
N HIS A 388 13.16 48.29 -15.24
CA HIS A 388 14.22 48.81 -16.11
C HIS A 388 15.53 48.05 -15.92
N ARG A 389 16.28 47.80 -17.02
CA ARG A 389 17.49 46.95 -17.01
C ARG A 389 18.73 47.60 -16.38
N ASP A 390 18.82 48.93 -16.38
CA ASP A 390 20.11 49.63 -16.15
C ASP A 390 20.11 50.62 -14.96
N LYS A 391 19.13 50.52 -14.05
CA LYS A 391 19.09 51.34 -12.83
C LYS A 391 19.02 50.47 -11.58
N PRO A 392 19.99 50.56 -10.65
CA PRO A 392 19.88 49.94 -9.33
C PRO A 392 18.59 50.36 -8.64
N ARG A 393 17.97 49.41 -7.93
CA ARG A 393 16.80 49.67 -7.09
C ARG A 393 17.15 49.34 -5.65
N ASP A 394 16.92 50.30 -4.76
CA ASP A 394 17.03 50.05 -3.33
C ASP A 394 15.82 49.22 -2.88
N ILE A 395 16.10 48.14 -2.15
CA ILE A 395 15.08 47.26 -1.57
C ILE A 395 15.09 47.50 -0.07
N HIS A 396 14.02 48.12 0.43
CA HIS A 396 13.81 48.32 1.86
C HIS A 396 12.77 47.34 2.38
N PHE A 397 13.08 46.66 3.48
CA PHE A 397 12.15 45.80 4.21
C PHE A 397 12.45 45.89 5.70
N ILE A 398 11.42 45.66 6.51
CA ILE A 398 11.57 45.59 7.96
C ILE A 398 12.21 44.24 8.29
N CYS A 399 13.22 44.23 9.16
CA CYS A 399 13.81 42.98 9.62
C CYS A 399 12.70 42.08 10.21
N PRO A 400 12.60 40.81 9.79
CA PRO A 400 11.56 39.94 10.28
C PRO A 400 11.60 39.80 11.81
N PRO A 401 10.44 39.69 12.47
CA PRO A 401 10.42 39.42 13.90
C PRO A 401 11.08 38.06 14.19
N PRO A 402 11.64 37.86 15.39
CA PRO A 402 12.16 36.56 15.80
C PRO A 402 11.06 35.48 15.71
N ARG A 403 11.31 34.39 14.97
CA ARG A 403 10.39 33.23 14.93
C ARG A 403 10.56 32.29 16.11
N ASP A 404 11.71 32.37 16.74
CA ASP A 404 12.09 31.55 17.87
C ASP A 404 13.00 32.34 18.81
N SER A 405 13.32 31.75 19.96
CA SER A 405 14.15 32.36 20.99
C SER A 405 15.65 32.32 20.69
N VAL A 406 16.07 31.65 19.62
CA VAL A 406 17.48 31.46 19.23
C VAL A 406 17.91 32.53 18.21
N GLU A 407 17.02 32.93 17.30
CA GLU A 407 17.28 33.91 16.24
C GLU A 407 16.69 35.29 16.58
N THR A 408 17.34 36.05 17.45
CA THR A 408 16.98 37.44 17.79
C THR A 408 17.25 38.38 16.60
N GLY A 409 16.28 38.46 15.69
CA GLY A 409 16.29 39.35 14.52
C GLY A 409 15.79 38.74 13.21
N GLY A 410 15.40 37.46 13.21
CA GLY A 410 14.88 36.73 12.04
C GLY A 410 15.87 36.60 10.87
N GLN A 411 15.74 35.57 10.03
CA GLN A 411 16.46 35.53 8.75
C GLN A 411 15.54 35.87 7.59
N PHE A 412 16.14 36.21 6.44
CA PHE A 412 15.41 36.41 5.20
C PHE A 412 16.06 35.64 4.05
N SER A 413 15.23 35.25 3.09
CA SER A 413 15.63 34.67 1.81
C SER A 413 15.22 35.61 0.67
N VAL A 414 15.99 35.57 -0.42
CA VAL A 414 15.71 36.34 -1.64
C VAL A 414 15.25 35.38 -2.74
N TYR A 415 14.12 35.68 -3.36
CA TYR A 415 13.56 34.92 -4.47
C TYR A 415 13.41 35.81 -5.71
N TYR A 416 13.66 35.28 -6.90
CA TYR A 416 13.46 35.96 -8.18
C TYR A 416 12.55 35.15 -9.09
N GLY A 417 11.61 35.80 -9.77
CA GLY A 417 10.67 35.12 -10.67
C GLY A 417 9.74 36.09 -11.41
N PRO A 418 8.85 35.58 -12.28
CA PRO A 418 7.87 36.40 -12.99
C PRO A 418 6.68 36.79 -12.12
N LEU A 419 6.17 38.01 -12.31
CA LEU A 419 4.86 38.47 -11.81
C LEU A 419 3.85 38.38 -12.95
N PHE A 420 2.93 37.42 -12.83
CA PHE A 420 1.82 37.26 -13.77
C PHE A 420 0.68 38.21 -13.40
N THR A 421 0.09 38.86 -14.40
CA THR A 421 -0.90 39.94 -14.24
C THR A 421 -2.22 39.51 -13.60
N ASP A 422 -2.50 38.22 -13.60
CA ASP A 422 -3.66 37.57 -12.95
C ASP A 422 -3.47 37.34 -11.43
N LEU A 423 -2.26 37.53 -10.90
CA LEU A 423 -1.93 37.39 -9.48
C LEU A 423 -1.91 38.73 -8.72
N ALA A 424 -2.35 39.82 -9.35
CA ALA A 424 -2.28 41.20 -8.83
C ALA A 424 -3.56 41.67 -8.08
N PHE A 425 -4.23 40.78 -7.34
CA PHE A 425 -5.37 41.18 -6.50
C PHE A 425 -4.88 41.56 -5.09
N GLY A 426 -4.48 42.82 -4.95
CA GLY A 426 -4.17 43.49 -3.68
C GLY A 426 -3.82 44.94 -3.95
N ASP A 427 -4.69 45.86 -3.51
CA ASP A 427 -4.73 47.27 -3.91
C ASP A 427 -3.40 48.03 -3.82
N LEU A 428 -2.98 48.61 -4.96
CA LEU A 428 -2.03 49.73 -4.99
C LEU A 428 -2.80 51.00 -5.36
N SER A 429 -3.32 51.70 -4.36
CA SER A 429 -3.81 53.07 -4.51
C SER A 429 -2.62 54.04 -4.60
N TRP A 430 -2.58 54.83 -5.67
CA TRP A 430 -1.67 55.96 -5.82
C TRP A 430 -2.27 57.20 -5.18
N SER A 431 -1.46 57.99 -4.46
CA SER A 431 -1.72 59.41 -4.25
C SER A 431 -0.49 60.23 -4.64
N LYS A 432 -0.75 61.28 -5.40
CA LYS A 432 0.21 62.21 -6.01
C LYS A 432 1.00 62.98 -4.95
N ILE A 433 2.30 63.16 -5.15
CA ILE A 433 3.09 64.22 -4.50
C ILE A 433 3.44 65.24 -5.58
N ASP A 434 2.81 66.41 -5.51
CA ASP A 434 3.52 67.69 -5.68
C ASP A 434 3.81 68.21 -4.27
#